data_AF-B1GUN4-F1
#
_entry.id   AF-B1GUN4-F1
#
_cell.length_a   1.000
_cell.length_b   1.000
_cell.length_c   1.000
_cell.angle_alpha   90.00
_cell.angle_beta   90.00
_cell.angle_gamma   90.00
#
_symmetry.space_group_name_H-M   'P 1'
#
loop_
_entity.id
_entity.type
_entity.pdbx_description
1 polymer ?
#
loop_
_entity_poly.entity_id
_entity_poly.type
_entity_poly.pdbx_seq_one_letter_code
_entity_poly.pdbx_strand_id
1 'polypeptide(L)'
;MPLLCISLLVLLLLPQSLTCDRNQLLRDAAELYNAIVKTDLDNTRENISASLQEISCPQLRFKAENCTPNTSDELNTLHKLACRMITLNLDQTKRLTESVLRSIGCPCDAPATTTTKTSVSMKTARPRKSHKQKTKNWTRRLCKANAIVSSITECYEILNSRLSHS
;
A
#
# COMPACT_ATOMS: atom_id res chain seq x y z
N MET A 1 -11.47 28.63 44.57
CA MET A 1 -11.64 27.39 43.78
C MET A 1 -11.59 27.73 42.29
N PRO A 2 -10.42 27.67 41.63
CA PRO A 2 -10.28 27.99 40.20
C PRO A 2 -9.85 26.80 39.33
N LEU A 3 -9.72 25.60 39.91
CA LEU A 3 -9.10 24.44 39.24
C LEU A 3 -10.04 23.69 38.27
N LEU A 4 -11.37 23.89 38.37
CA LEU A 4 -12.33 23.20 37.50
C LEU A 4 -12.48 23.84 36.11
N CYS A 5 -12.11 25.11 35.94
CA CYS A 5 -12.22 25.80 34.65
C CYS A 5 -11.11 25.43 33.66
N ILE A 6 -9.97 24.91 34.15
CA ILE A 6 -8.81 24.57 33.31
C ILE A 6 -9.01 23.20 32.65
N SER A 7 -9.68 22.25 33.31
CA SER A 7 -9.96 20.92 32.75
C SER A 7 -10.89 20.92 31.53
N LEU A 8 -11.78 21.90 31.39
CA LEU A 8 -12.66 22.02 30.22
C LEU A 8 -11.95 22.61 28.99
N LEU A 9 -10.95 23.46 29.19
CA LEU A 9 -10.17 24.05 28.08
C LEU A 9 -9.22 23.03 27.44
N VAL A 10 -8.71 22.06 28.20
CA VAL A 10 -7.89 20.97 27.65
C VAL A 10 -8.70 20.10 26.68
N LEU A 11 -10.00 19.89 26.93
CA LEU A 11 -10.89 19.16 26.00
C LEU A 11 -11.15 19.90 24.69
N LEU A 12 -11.12 21.24 24.71
CA LEU A 12 -11.24 22.08 23.50
C LEU A 12 -9.91 22.23 22.73
N LEU A 13 -8.78 21.96 23.40
CA LEU A 13 -7.44 21.92 22.82
C LEU A 13 -7.02 20.51 22.41
N LEU A 14 -7.87 19.48 22.61
CA LEU A 14 -7.69 18.24 21.88
C LEU A 14 -7.78 18.60 20.39
N PRO A 15 -6.75 18.30 19.59
CA PRO A 15 -6.79 18.63 18.18
C PRO A 15 -8.07 18.06 17.58
N GLN A 16 -8.85 18.92 16.93
CA GLN A 16 -10.01 18.53 16.11
C GLN A 16 -9.65 17.48 15.04
N SER A 17 -8.36 17.17 14.88
CA SER A 17 -7.79 16.04 14.17
C SER A 17 -8.26 14.65 14.62
N LEU A 18 -8.98 14.51 15.75
CA LEU A 18 -9.48 13.21 16.23
C LEU A 18 -10.85 12.81 15.67
N THR A 19 -11.57 13.71 15.00
CA THR A 19 -12.71 13.33 14.16
C THR A 19 -12.20 13.17 12.74
N CYS A 20 -11.56 12.03 12.47
CA CYS A 20 -11.25 11.61 11.11
C CYS A 20 -12.58 11.36 10.40
N ASP A 21 -13.15 12.39 9.78
CA ASP A 21 -14.34 12.22 8.95
C ASP A 21 -13.92 11.33 7.78
N ARG A 22 -14.31 10.06 7.87
CA ARG A 22 -13.98 9.04 6.88
C ARG A 22 -14.41 9.49 5.48
N ASN A 23 -15.51 10.23 5.36
CA ASN A 23 -15.98 10.73 4.07
C ASN A 23 -15.06 11.80 3.51
N GLN A 24 -14.54 12.69 4.36
CA GLN A 24 -13.52 13.66 3.94
C GLN A 24 -12.25 12.95 3.48
N LEU A 25 -11.77 11.96 4.24
CA LEU A 25 -10.56 11.20 3.87
C LEU A 25 -10.74 10.43 2.55
N LEU A 26 -11.94 9.88 2.30
CA LEU A 26 -12.27 9.25 1.02
C LEU A 26 -12.25 10.26 -0.13
N ARG A 27 -12.77 11.48 0.06
CA ARG A 27 -12.73 12.56 -0.96
C ARG A 27 -11.29 13.02 -1.23
N ASP A 28 -10.51 13.27 -0.19
CA ASP A 28 -9.11 13.70 -0.31
C ASP A 28 -8.28 12.63 -1.05
N ALA A 29 -8.51 11.34 -0.74
CA ALA A 29 -7.86 10.23 -1.43
C ALA A 29 -8.25 10.15 -2.92
N ALA A 30 -9.51 10.43 -3.26
CA ALA A 30 -9.99 10.44 -4.65
C ALA A 30 -9.48 11.65 -5.45
N GLU A 31 -9.36 12.82 -4.80
CA GLU A 31 -8.76 14.00 -5.42
C GLU A 31 -7.28 13.76 -5.73
N LEU A 32 -6.52 13.27 -4.75
CA LEU A 32 -5.11 12.91 -4.92
C LEU A 32 -4.92 11.77 -5.92
N TYR A 33 -5.90 10.89 -6.06
CA TYR A 33 -5.90 9.87 -7.11
C TYR A 33 -5.87 10.50 -8.50
N ASN A 34 -6.79 11.41 -8.78
CA ASN A 34 -6.87 12.07 -10.09
C ASN A 34 -5.67 12.97 -10.35
N ALA A 35 -5.11 13.60 -9.31
CA ALA A 35 -3.98 14.51 -9.45
C ALA A 35 -2.62 13.82 -9.64
N ILE A 36 -2.37 12.69 -8.95
CA ILE A 36 -1.03 12.09 -8.85
C ILE A 36 -1.06 10.57 -9.05
N VAL A 37 -1.90 9.85 -8.28
CA VAL A 37 -1.79 8.39 -8.19
C VAL A 37 -2.10 7.73 -9.53
N LYS A 38 -3.07 8.23 -10.29
CA LYS A 38 -3.46 7.68 -11.60
C LYS A 38 -2.28 7.63 -12.56
N THR A 39 -1.54 8.73 -12.71
CA THR A 39 -0.35 8.78 -13.58
C THR A 39 0.74 7.83 -13.12
N ASP A 40 1.02 7.77 -11.81
CA ASP A 40 2.02 6.84 -11.29
C ASP A 40 1.59 5.38 -11.45
N LEU A 41 0.29 5.11 -11.40
CA LEU A 41 -0.30 3.80 -11.61
C LEU A 41 -0.13 3.34 -13.06
N ASP A 42 -0.48 4.21 -14.02
CA ASP A 42 -0.35 3.92 -15.44
C ASP A 42 1.12 3.68 -15.83
N ASN A 43 2.03 4.56 -15.39
CA ASN A 43 3.47 4.38 -15.59
C ASN A 43 3.99 3.06 -14.99
N THR A 44 3.53 2.70 -13.80
CA THR A 44 3.93 1.44 -13.14
C THR A 44 3.39 0.24 -13.88
N ARG A 45 2.13 0.30 -14.34
CA ARG A 45 1.50 -0.74 -15.16
C ARG A 45 2.27 -0.96 -16.46
N GLU A 46 2.63 0.10 -17.16
CA GLU A 46 3.42 0.03 -18.40
C GLU A 46 4.80 -0.60 -18.16
N ASN A 47 5.53 -0.13 -17.15
CA ASN A 47 6.86 -0.67 -16.81
C ASN A 47 6.83 -2.15 -16.43
N ILE A 48 5.83 -2.56 -15.63
CA ILE A 48 5.64 -3.96 -15.26
C ILE A 48 5.24 -4.79 -16.49
N SER A 49 4.35 -4.27 -17.34
CA SER A 49 3.90 -4.97 -18.55
C SER A 49 5.04 -5.16 -19.54
N ALA A 50 5.85 -4.13 -19.76
CA ALA A 50 7.07 -4.20 -20.57
C ALA A 50 8.03 -5.27 -20.02
N SER A 51 8.21 -5.32 -18.69
CA SER A 51 9.02 -6.33 -18.02
C SER A 51 8.42 -7.76 -18.10
N LEU A 52 7.12 -7.89 -18.36
CA LEU A 52 6.39 -9.15 -18.44
C LEU A 52 6.14 -9.66 -19.86
N GLN A 53 6.51 -8.90 -20.91
CA GLN A 53 6.19 -9.25 -22.31
C GLN A 53 6.58 -10.69 -22.69
N GLU A 54 7.71 -11.18 -22.18
CA GLU A 54 8.21 -12.54 -22.46
C GLU A 54 8.00 -13.52 -21.28
N ILE A 55 7.34 -13.08 -20.23
CA ILE A 55 7.26 -13.79 -18.96
C ILE A 55 5.82 -14.17 -18.67
N SER A 56 5.52 -15.48 -18.79
CA SER A 56 4.25 -16.00 -18.28
C SER A 56 4.25 -15.93 -16.75
N CYS A 57 3.27 -15.23 -16.18
CA CYS A 57 3.00 -15.30 -14.76
C CYS A 57 2.31 -16.64 -14.46
N PRO A 58 3.00 -17.61 -13.84
CA PRO A 58 2.33 -18.84 -13.42
C PRO A 58 1.20 -18.44 -12.48
N GLN A 59 0.05 -19.12 -12.55
CA GLN A 59 -1.09 -18.95 -11.63
C GLN A 59 -0.57 -18.83 -10.19
N LEU A 60 -0.39 -17.59 -9.76
CA LEU A 60 0.18 -17.33 -8.46
C LEU A 60 -0.95 -17.62 -7.48
N ARG A 61 -0.69 -18.44 -6.46
CA ARG A 61 -1.56 -18.50 -5.27
C ARG A 61 -1.67 -17.14 -4.53
N PHE A 62 -1.08 -16.09 -5.09
CA PHE A 62 -1.20 -14.74 -4.60
C PHE A 62 -2.51 -14.16 -5.14
N LYS A 63 -3.54 -14.22 -4.29
CA LYS A 63 -4.72 -13.39 -4.45
C LYS A 63 -4.41 -12.06 -3.75
N ALA A 64 -4.32 -10.99 -4.52
CA ALA A 64 -4.31 -9.65 -3.94
C ALA A 64 -5.64 -9.45 -3.19
N GLU A 65 -5.61 -8.66 -2.13
CA GLU A 65 -6.86 -8.23 -1.49
C GLU A 65 -7.58 -7.31 -2.47
N ASN A 66 -8.87 -7.55 -2.70
CA ASN A 66 -9.68 -6.74 -3.60
C ASN A 66 -10.55 -5.80 -2.76
N CYS A 67 -10.71 -4.57 -3.24
CA CYS A 67 -11.74 -3.70 -2.70
C CYS A 67 -13.12 -4.22 -3.11
N THR A 68 -14.08 -4.12 -2.21
CA THR A 68 -15.47 -4.48 -2.51
C THR A 68 -16.36 -3.26 -2.30
N PRO A 69 -17.28 -2.98 -3.24
CA PRO A 69 -18.09 -1.76 -3.24
C PRO A 69 -19.08 -1.64 -2.09
N ASN A 70 -19.14 -2.59 -1.15
CA ASN A 70 -20.02 -2.59 0.02
C ASN A 70 -19.29 -2.59 1.37
N THR A 71 -17.97 -2.74 1.39
CA THR A 71 -17.19 -2.61 2.62
C THR A 71 -16.62 -1.20 2.66
N SER A 72 -16.63 -0.55 3.81
CA SER A 72 -16.07 0.80 3.93
C SER A 72 -14.53 0.82 3.95
N ASP A 73 -13.91 -0.34 3.74
CA ASP A 73 -12.51 -0.64 4.01
C ASP A 73 -11.60 -0.43 2.79
N GLU A 74 -11.99 0.38 1.82
CA GLU A 74 -11.17 0.65 0.62
C GLU A 74 -9.81 1.26 1.00
N LEU A 75 -9.80 2.25 1.88
CA LEU A 75 -8.56 2.90 2.33
C LEU A 75 -7.64 1.93 3.09
N ASN A 76 -8.22 1.03 3.88
CA ASN A 76 -7.47 -0.03 4.58
C ASN A 76 -6.90 -1.05 3.60
N THR A 77 -7.67 -1.41 2.56
CA THR A 77 -7.23 -2.33 1.51
C THR A 77 -6.12 -1.70 0.67
N LEU A 78 -6.28 -0.44 0.26
CA LEU A 78 -5.25 0.34 -0.44
C LEU A 78 -3.97 0.44 0.39
N HIS A 79 -4.09 0.70 1.69
CA HIS A 79 -2.94 0.74 2.61
C HIS A 79 -2.22 -0.61 2.67
N LYS A 80 -2.95 -1.71 2.90
CA LYS A 80 -2.37 -3.06 2.91
C LYS A 80 -1.70 -3.43 1.59
N LEU A 81 -2.34 -3.11 0.47
CA LEU A 81 -1.81 -3.34 -0.88
C LEU A 81 -0.51 -2.56 -1.10
N ALA A 82 -0.49 -1.27 -0.76
CA ALA A 82 0.68 -0.41 -0.85
C ALA A 82 1.82 -0.92 0.04
N CYS A 83 1.54 -1.25 1.30
CA CYS A 83 2.56 -1.80 2.20
C CYS A 83 3.11 -3.13 1.71
N ARG A 84 2.25 -4.00 1.17
CA ARG A 84 2.69 -5.25 0.55
C ARG A 84 3.56 -5.00 -0.67
N MET A 85 3.29 -3.96 -1.45
CA MET A 85 4.11 -3.55 -2.59
C MET A 85 5.51 -3.11 -2.17
N ILE A 86 5.67 -2.40 -1.05
CA ILE A 86 7.01 -2.08 -0.48
C ILE A 86 7.80 -3.36 -0.22
N THR A 87 7.17 -4.39 0.35
CA THR A 87 7.85 -5.67 0.64
C THR A 87 8.32 -6.39 -0.62
N LEU A 88 7.72 -6.08 -1.77
CA LEU A 88 8.20 -6.60 -3.05
C LEU A 88 9.50 -5.95 -3.49
N ASN A 89 9.95 -4.84 -2.91
CA ASN A 89 11.24 -4.16 -3.12
C ASN A 89 11.66 -4.14 -4.61
N LEU A 90 10.74 -3.69 -5.47
CA LEU A 90 10.96 -3.44 -6.89
C LEU A 90 11.06 -1.93 -7.10
N ASP A 91 12.08 -1.45 -7.78
CA ASP A 91 12.30 -0.02 -7.96
C ASP A 91 11.15 0.65 -8.72
N GLN A 92 10.62 -0.02 -9.74
CA GLN A 92 9.51 0.46 -10.56
C GLN A 92 8.18 0.67 -9.80
N THR A 93 8.04 0.15 -8.58
CA THR A 93 6.81 0.31 -7.78
C THR A 93 6.92 1.34 -6.67
N LYS A 94 8.12 1.88 -6.41
CA LYS A 94 8.38 2.79 -5.27
C LYS A 94 7.51 4.04 -5.34
N ARG A 95 7.55 4.74 -6.49
CA ARG A 95 6.82 5.98 -6.71
C ARG A 95 5.30 5.81 -6.54
N LEU A 96 4.72 4.78 -7.17
CA LEU A 96 3.30 4.46 -6.99
C LEU A 96 2.97 4.20 -5.51
N THR A 97 3.83 3.47 -4.80
CA THR A 97 3.58 3.15 -3.39
C THR A 97 3.58 4.40 -2.52
N GLU A 98 4.53 5.31 -2.73
CA GLU A 98 4.60 6.60 -2.03
C GLU A 98 3.35 7.45 -2.31
N SER A 99 2.92 7.52 -3.57
CA SER A 99 1.73 8.28 -3.96
C SER A 99 0.44 7.72 -3.34
N VAL A 100 0.28 6.38 -3.31
CA VAL A 100 -0.87 5.73 -2.67
C VAL A 100 -0.87 6.00 -1.16
N LEU A 101 0.25 5.79 -0.47
CA LEU A 101 0.33 6.04 0.99
C LEU A 101 0.10 7.52 1.32
N ARG A 102 0.61 8.43 0.50
CA ARG A 102 0.34 9.86 0.65
C ARG A 102 -1.14 10.17 0.49
N SER A 103 -1.83 9.56 -0.47
CA SER A 103 -3.27 9.77 -0.67
C SER A 103 -4.12 9.28 0.51
N ILE A 104 -3.66 8.26 1.23
CA ILE A 104 -4.36 7.71 2.39
C ILE A 104 -3.97 8.44 3.68
N GLY A 105 -2.81 9.09 3.70
CA GLY A 105 -2.27 9.76 4.89
C GLY A 105 -1.71 8.81 5.95
N CYS A 106 -1.59 7.50 5.64
CA CYS A 106 -1.12 6.48 6.57
C CYS A 106 0.18 5.85 6.07
N PRO A 107 1.32 5.99 6.78
CA PRO A 107 2.53 5.26 6.44
C PRO A 107 2.38 3.76 6.75
N CYS A 108 3.25 2.95 6.18
CA CYS A 108 3.37 1.54 6.59
C CYS A 108 4.16 1.46 7.88
N ASP A 109 3.81 0.51 8.74
CA ASP A 109 4.69 0.14 9.85
C ASP A 109 6.06 -0.21 9.30
N ALA A 110 7.11 0.33 9.93
CA ALA A 110 8.46 -0.08 9.63
C ALA A 110 8.50 -1.61 9.74
N PRO A 111 9.07 -2.32 8.75
CA PRO A 111 9.21 -3.77 8.87
C PRO A 111 9.93 -4.00 10.18
N ALA A 112 9.33 -4.77 11.09
CA ALA A 112 9.91 -5.05 12.39
C ALA A 112 11.35 -5.50 12.16
N THR A 113 12.30 -4.58 12.36
CA THR A 113 13.70 -4.92 12.55
C THR A 113 13.62 -5.77 13.79
N THR A 114 13.67 -7.09 13.57
CA THR A 114 13.75 -8.09 14.62
C THR A 114 14.75 -7.58 15.63
N THR A 115 14.24 -7.04 16.73
CA THR A 115 15.01 -6.70 17.90
C THR A 115 15.77 -7.97 18.20
N THR A 116 17.08 -7.87 18.16
CA THR A 116 18.05 -8.95 18.28
C THR A 116 17.75 -9.72 19.55
N LYS A 117 16.90 -10.76 19.47
CA LYS A 117 16.97 -11.87 20.40
C LYS A 117 18.23 -12.60 19.99
N THR A 118 19.27 -12.41 20.78
CA THR A 118 20.58 -13.06 20.67
C THR A 118 20.41 -14.57 20.79
N SER A 119 19.92 -15.23 19.74
CA SER A 119 20.15 -16.65 19.54
C SER A 119 21.38 -16.75 18.65
N VAL A 120 22.45 -17.31 19.20
CA VAL A 120 23.68 -17.62 18.48
C VAL A 120 23.33 -18.69 17.44
N SER A 121 22.88 -18.26 16.28
CA SER A 121 22.61 -19.13 15.14
C SER A 121 23.94 -19.39 14.45
N MET A 122 24.40 -20.64 14.52
CA MET A 122 25.55 -21.14 13.76
C MET A 122 25.43 -20.70 12.31
N LYS A 123 26.44 -19.96 11.82
CA LYS A 123 26.57 -19.54 10.42
C LYS A 123 26.72 -20.77 9.54
N THR A 124 25.60 -21.33 9.08
CA THR A 124 25.60 -22.24 7.95
C THR A 124 25.93 -21.44 6.70
N ALA A 125 26.95 -21.88 5.96
CA ALA A 125 27.35 -21.26 4.69
C ALA A 125 26.13 -21.24 3.75
N ARG A 126 25.60 -20.04 3.45
CA ARG A 126 24.48 -19.90 2.51
C ARG A 126 24.93 -20.41 1.15
N PRO A 127 24.28 -21.43 0.57
CA PRO A 127 24.60 -21.86 -0.79
C PRO A 127 24.38 -20.70 -1.76
N ARG A 128 25.35 -20.49 -2.65
CA ARG A 128 25.33 -19.45 -3.67
C ARG A 128 24.13 -19.73 -4.59
N LYS A 129 23.02 -18.97 -4.42
CA LYS A 129 21.80 -19.17 -5.22
C LYS A 129 22.14 -19.08 -6.71
N SER A 130 21.76 -20.10 -7.47
CA SER A 130 22.00 -20.13 -8.92
C SER A 130 21.27 -18.97 -9.61
N HIS A 131 21.80 -18.52 -10.75
CA HIS A 131 21.22 -17.45 -11.57
C HIS A 131 19.72 -17.72 -11.86
N LYS A 132 19.39 -18.97 -12.21
CA LYS A 132 18.02 -19.45 -12.46
C LYS A 132 17.07 -19.19 -11.29
N GLN A 133 17.54 -19.35 -10.05
CA GLN A 133 16.72 -19.11 -8.86
C GLN A 133 16.51 -17.62 -8.56
N LYS A 134 17.48 -16.77 -8.92
CA LYS A 134 17.32 -15.30 -8.81
C LYS A 134 16.27 -14.81 -9.81
N THR A 135 16.38 -15.23 -11.08
CA THR A 135 15.41 -14.87 -12.13
C THR A 135 14.00 -15.32 -11.75
N LYS A 136 13.82 -16.57 -11.30
CA LYS A 136 12.51 -17.08 -10.86
C LYS A 136 11.90 -16.24 -9.72
N ASN A 137 12.71 -15.82 -8.75
CA ASN A 137 12.23 -14.98 -7.65
C ASN A 137 11.86 -13.57 -8.11
N TRP A 138 12.64 -12.99 -9.03
CA TRP A 138 12.35 -11.69 -9.61
C TRP A 138 11.04 -11.72 -10.40
N THR A 139 10.86 -12.69 -11.30
CA THR A 139 9.61 -12.94 -12.01
C THR A 139 8.41 -13.07 -11.06
N ARG A 140 8.56 -13.83 -9.97
CA ARG A 140 7.48 -13.99 -8.98
C ARG A 140 7.10 -12.67 -8.31
N ARG A 141 8.08 -11.81 -8.00
CA ARG A 141 7.83 -10.49 -7.40
C ARG A 141 7.13 -9.58 -8.40
N LEU A 142 7.56 -9.61 -9.66
CA LEU A 142 6.96 -8.82 -10.74
C LEU A 142 5.49 -9.19 -10.98
N CYS A 143 5.19 -10.49 -11.06
CA CYS A 143 3.80 -10.96 -11.19
C CYS A 143 2.93 -10.60 -9.97
N LYS A 144 3.49 -10.62 -8.75
CA LYS A 144 2.77 -10.12 -7.57
C LYS A 144 2.52 -8.61 -7.65
N ALA A 145 3.49 -7.84 -8.11
CA ALA A 145 3.34 -6.40 -8.28
C ALA A 145 2.24 -6.10 -9.31
N ASN A 146 2.21 -6.83 -10.43
CA ASN A 146 1.16 -6.70 -11.43
C ASN A 146 -0.24 -6.91 -10.82
N ALA A 147 -0.41 -7.97 -10.03
CA ALA A 147 -1.68 -8.25 -9.36
C ALA A 147 -2.06 -7.16 -8.34
N ILE A 148 -1.10 -6.63 -7.58
CA ILE A 148 -1.35 -5.51 -6.65
C ILE A 148 -1.79 -4.25 -7.41
N VAL A 149 -1.10 -3.91 -8.51
CA VAL A 149 -1.44 -2.74 -9.35
C VAL A 149 -2.87 -2.86 -9.89
N SER A 150 -3.26 -4.04 -10.37
CA SER A 150 -4.65 -4.31 -10.77
C SER A 150 -5.64 -4.06 -9.64
N SER A 151 -5.40 -4.61 -8.44
CA SER A 151 -6.29 -4.41 -7.30
C SER A 151 -6.34 -2.95 -6.82
N ILE A 152 -5.21 -2.23 -6.81
CA ILE A 152 -5.19 -0.80 -6.47
C ILE A 152 -6.05 0.00 -7.47
N THR A 153 -5.99 -0.34 -8.76
CA THR A 153 -6.80 0.31 -9.80
C THR A 153 -8.28 0.13 -9.51
N GLU A 154 -8.70 -1.12 -9.32
CA GLU A 154 -10.09 -1.48 -9.01
C GLU A 154 -10.58 -0.76 -7.75
N CYS A 155 -9.73 -0.66 -6.71
CA CYS A 155 -10.03 0.08 -5.49
C CYS A 155 -10.34 1.56 -5.74
N TYR A 156 -9.54 2.26 -6.53
CA TYR A 156 -9.80 3.68 -6.84
C TYR A 156 -10.99 3.86 -7.77
N GLU A 157 -11.25 2.93 -8.69
CA GLU A 157 -12.46 2.95 -9.52
C GLU A 157 -13.74 2.83 -8.67
N ILE A 158 -13.74 1.90 -7.71
CA ILE A 158 -14.84 1.75 -6.73
C ILE A 158 -14.98 3.02 -5.88
N LEU A 159 -13.87 3.56 -5.38
CA LEU A 159 -13.86 4.78 -4.57
C LEU A 159 -14.49 5.96 -5.31
N ASN A 160 -14.04 6.21 -6.55
CA ASN A 160 -14.55 7.30 -7.38
C ASN A 160 -16.02 7.11 -7.75
N SER A 161 -16.45 5.87 -8.01
CA SER A 161 -17.85 5.56 -8.31
C SER A 161 -18.76 5.88 -7.14
N ARG A 162 -18.36 5.53 -5.90
CA ARG A 162 -19.13 5.86 -4.69
C ARG A 162 -19.28 7.36 -4.47
N LEU A 163 -18.19 8.11 -4.67
CA LEU A 163 -18.20 9.57 -4.49
C LEU A 163 -19.00 10.31 -5.57
N SER A 164 -19.16 9.72 -6.76
CA SER A 164 -19.99 10.27 -7.83
C SER A 164 -21.49 10.09 -7.58
N HIS A 165 -21.87 9.21 -6.65
CA HIS A 165 -23.26 8.88 -6.29
C HIS A 165 -23.67 9.38 -4.89
N SER A 166 -22.80 10.09 -4.18
CA SER A 166 -23.03 10.64 -2.82
C SER A 166 -23.19 12.15 -2.85
#